data_AF-A0A2M9TP24-F1
#
_entry.id   AF-A0A2M9TP24-F1
#
_cell.length_a   1.000
_cell.length_b   1.000
_cell.length_c   1.000
_cell.angle_alpha   90.00
_cell.angle_beta   90.00
_cell.angle_gamma   90.00
#
_symmetry.space_group_name_H-M   'P 1'
#
loop_
_entity.id
_entity.type
_entity.pdbx_description
1 polymer ?
#
loop_
_entity_poly.entity_id
_entity_poly.type
_entity_poly.pdbx_seq_one_letter_code
_entity_poly.pdbx_strand_id
1 'polypeptide(L)'
;MIRHSILPVFAALVLSGCASKAIYDENDLHFILPCKTDTSACMAKMEQACAQANGRIMSRNTVNEEVPVVQVICRPPPQKKPQAE
;
A
#
# COMPACT_ATOMS: atom_id res chain seq x y z
N MET A 1 59.87 16.08 16.99
CA MET A 1 58.50 16.53 16.63
C MET A 1 57.93 15.57 15.59
N ILE A 2 57.13 14.58 16.02
CA ILE A 2 56.50 13.59 15.11
C ILE A 2 55.02 13.96 15.04
N ARG A 3 54.65 14.59 13.92
CA ARG A 3 53.29 15.05 13.61
C ARG A 3 52.44 13.82 13.29
N HIS A 4 51.59 13.42 14.22
CA HIS A 4 50.56 12.40 13.99
C HIS A 4 49.39 13.07 13.27
N SER A 5 49.36 12.95 11.94
CA SER A 5 48.19 13.33 11.15
C SER A 5 47.14 12.23 11.27
N ILE A 6 46.24 12.37 12.25
CA ILE A 6 45.02 11.57 12.35
C ILE A 6 44.07 12.11 11.28
N LEU A 7 44.09 11.51 10.08
CA LEU A 7 43.06 11.75 9.07
C LEU A 7 41.76 11.13 9.58
N PRO A 8 40.71 11.92 9.88
CA PRO A 8 39.42 11.34 10.19
C PRO A 8 38.92 10.72 8.89
N VAL A 9 38.84 9.39 8.87
CA VAL A 9 38.08 8.64 7.88
C VAL A 9 36.64 9.08 8.04
N PHE A 10 36.26 10.10 7.26
CA PHE A 10 34.86 10.45 7.05
C PHE A 10 34.22 9.25 6.38
N ALA A 11 33.67 8.37 7.21
CA ALA A 11 32.72 7.35 6.80
C ALA A 11 31.51 8.09 6.24
N ALA A 12 31.58 8.42 4.94
CA ALA A 12 30.43 8.82 4.16
C ALA A 12 29.51 7.59 4.12
N LEU A 13 28.66 7.48 5.14
CA LEU A 13 27.47 6.65 5.14
C LEU A 13 26.57 7.23 4.05
N VAL A 14 26.86 6.85 2.81
CA VAL A 14 25.93 7.04 1.71
C VAL A 14 24.78 6.09 2.01
N LEU A 15 23.82 6.56 2.79
CA LEU A 15 22.50 5.96 2.86
C LEU A 15 21.95 6.05 1.44
N SER A 16 22.19 5.01 0.64
CA SER A 16 21.46 4.75 -0.58
C SER A 16 20.01 4.57 -0.17
N GLY A 17 19.31 5.68 -0.01
CA GLY A 17 17.89 5.69 0.26
C GLY A 17 17.23 4.93 -0.87
N CYS A 18 16.77 3.71 -0.60
CA CYS A 18 15.82 3.05 -1.47
C CYS A 18 14.71 4.06 -1.69
N ALA A 19 14.45 4.46 -2.94
CA ALA A 19 13.37 5.36 -3.27
C ALA A 19 12.05 4.67 -2.89
N SER A 20 11.61 4.86 -1.65
CA SER A 20 10.38 4.31 -1.12
C SER A 20 9.22 5.02 -1.80
N LYS A 21 8.75 4.49 -2.93
CA LYS A 21 7.44 4.87 -3.45
C LYS A 21 6.41 4.48 -2.40
N ALA A 22 5.55 5.43 -2.02
CA ALA A 22 4.41 5.14 -1.17
C ALA A 22 3.59 4.01 -1.82
N ILE A 23 3.47 2.89 -1.11
CA ILE A 23 2.70 1.73 -1.58
C ILE A 23 1.20 2.02 -1.48
N TYR A 24 0.81 2.94 -0.60
CA TYR A 24 -0.56 3.40 -0.35
C TYR A 24 -0.81 4.78 -0.97
N ASP A 25 -1.97 4.94 -1.59
CA ASP A 25 -2.46 6.21 -2.11
C ASP A 25 -3.62 6.68 -1.23
N GLU A 26 -3.75 7.98 -1.00
CA GLU A 26 -4.86 8.55 -0.20
C GLU A 26 -6.24 8.25 -0.82
N ASN A 27 -6.27 7.97 -2.13
CA ASN A 27 -7.50 7.65 -2.87
C ASN A 27 -7.77 6.14 -2.94
N ASP A 28 -6.98 5.30 -2.27
CA ASP A 28 -7.25 3.87 -2.21
C ASP A 28 -8.58 3.63 -1.46
N LEU A 29 -9.44 2.79 -2.04
CA LEU A 29 -10.68 2.32 -1.42
C LEU A 29 -10.37 1.04 -0.64
N HIS A 30 -10.72 1.06 0.65
CA HIS A 30 -10.50 -0.07 1.55
C HIS A 30 -11.83 -0.76 1.80
N PHE A 31 -12.01 -1.92 1.18
CA PHE A 31 -13.20 -2.74 1.40
C PHE A 31 -12.92 -3.74 2.52
N ILE A 32 -13.74 -3.70 3.57
CA ILE A 32 -13.64 -4.60 4.73
C ILE A 32 -15.00 -5.26 4.94
N LEU A 33 -15.06 -6.58 4.81
CA LEU A 33 -16.29 -7.35 4.92
C LEU A 33 -16.15 -8.52 5.88
N PRO A 34 -16.90 -8.54 7.00
CA PRO A 34 -17.08 -9.73 7.82
C PRO A 34 -17.85 -10.81 7.04
N CYS A 35 -17.31 -12.02 7.02
CA CYS A 35 -17.79 -13.13 6.21
C CYS A 35 -18.15 -14.32 7.09
N LYS A 36 -19.43 -14.66 7.16
CA LYS A 36 -19.93 -15.70 8.07
C LYS A 36 -19.95 -17.11 7.46
N THR A 37 -19.76 -17.23 6.16
CA THR A 37 -19.98 -18.49 5.43
C THR A 37 -18.83 -18.81 4.49
N ASP A 38 -18.74 -18.13 3.35
CA ASP A 38 -17.76 -18.41 2.30
C ASP A 38 -16.87 -17.19 2.06
N THR A 39 -15.63 -17.28 2.56
CA THR A 39 -14.61 -16.23 2.42
C THR A 39 -14.21 -16.01 0.96
N SER A 40 -14.27 -17.05 0.11
CA SER A 40 -13.95 -16.93 -1.31
C SER A 40 -15.03 -16.17 -2.07
N ALA A 41 -16.30 -16.46 -1.79
CA ALA A 41 -17.44 -15.73 -2.36
C ALA A 41 -17.45 -14.27 -1.90
N CYS A 42 -17.11 -14.02 -0.64
CA CYS A 42 -16.91 -12.67 -0.12
C CYS A 42 -15.78 -11.92 -0.84
N MET A 43 -14.62 -12.55 -1.01
CA MET A 43 -13.49 -11.97 -1.73
C MET A 43 -13.91 -11.59 -3.14
N ALA A 44 -14.57 -12.50 -3.87
CA ALA A 44 -15.07 -12.24 -5.21
C ALA A 44 -16.01 -11.02 -5.27
N LYS A 45 -16.90 -10.83 -4.27
CA LYS A 45 -17.76 -9.64 -4.18
C LYS A 45 -16.97 -8.35 -3.98
N MET A 46 -15.94 -8.37 -3.14
CA MET A 46 -15.07 -7.20 -2.92
C MET A 46 -14.24 -6.87 -4.17
N GLU A 47 -13.74 -7.90 -4.87
CA GLU A 47 -13.04 -7.75 -6.14
C GLU A 47 -13.96 -7.17 -7.24
N GLN A 48 -15.22 -7.63 -7.29
CA GLN A 48 -16.24 -7.10 -8.18
C GLN A 48 -16.55 -5.63 -7.87
N ALA A 49 -16.66 -5.25 -6.59
CA ALA A 49 -16.87 -3.85 -6.20
C ALA A 49 -15.69 -2.97 -6.63
N CYS A 50 -14.46 -3.47 -6.52
CA CYS A 50 -13.28 -2.78 -7.05
C CYS A 50 -13.36 -2.59 -8.57
N ALA A 51 -13.76 -3.61 -9.31
CA ALA A 51 -13.95 -3.53 -10.75
C ALA A 51 -15.04 -2.51 -11.15
N GLN A 52 -16.13 -2.42 -10.38
CA GLN A 52 -17.19 -1.41 -10.59
C GLN A 52 -16.69 0.03 -10.38
N ALA A 53 -15.70 0.22 -9.50
CA ALA A 53 -15.01 1.49 -9.32
C ALA A 53 -13.96 1.77 -10.43
N ASN A 54 -13.88 0.92 -11.46
CA ASN A 54 -12.81 0.90 -12.47
C ASN A 54 -11.41 0.82 -11.84
N GLY A 55 -11.32 0.29 -10.62
CA GLY A 55 -10.08 0.27 -9.86
C GLY A 55 -9.24 -0.98 -10.10
N ARG A 56 -7.97 -0.89 -9.71
CA ARG A 56 -7.04 -2.01 -9.68
C ARG A 56 -6.91 -2.55 -8.27
N ILE A 57 -7.02 -3.86 -8.10
CA ILE A 57 -6.77 -4.50 -6.80
C ILE A 57 -5.28 -4.38 -6.47
N MET A 58 -5.00 -3.74 -5.35
CA MET A 58 -3.65 -3.52 -4.82
C MET A 58 -3.26 -4.59 -3.81
N SER A 59 -4.21 -5.05 -3.00
CA SER A 59 -3.99 -6.08 -1.99
C SER A 59 -5.27 -6.84 -1.67
N ARG A 60 -5.12 -8.10 -1.26
CA ARG A 60 -6.18 -9.00 -0.81
C ARG A 60 -5.70 -9.67 0.47
N ASN A 61 -6.52 -9.65 1.51
CA ASN A 61 -6.20 -10.30 2.76
C ASN A 61 -7.46 -10.90 3.38
N THR A 62 -7.29 -11.99 4.12
CA THR A 62 -8.34 -12.58 4.96
C THR A 62 -7.79 -12.68 6.37
N VAL A 63 -8.49 -12.07 7.32
CA VAL A 63 -8.18 -12.16 8.74
C VAL A 63 -9.10 -13.22 9.34
N ASN A 64 -8.52 -14.32 9.79
CA ASN A 64 -9.26 -15.44 10.39
C ASN A 64 -9.41 -15.20 11.91
N GLU A 65 -10.42 -14.43 12.31
CA GLU A 65 -10.88 -14.33 13.70
C GLU A 65 -12.13 -15.21 13.92
N GLU A 66 -12.83 -15.07 15.05
CA GLU A 66 -14.10 -15.79 15.32
C GLU A 66 -15.11 -15.65 14.18
N VAL A 67 -15.12 -14.48 13.51
CA VAL A 67 -15.78 -14.29 12.22
C VAL A 67 -14.70 -13.83 11.24
N PRO A 68 -14.42 -14.57 10.16
CA PRO A 68 -13.35 -14.18 9.24
C PRO A 68 -13.72 -12.89 8.52
N VAL A 69 -12.75 -11.99 8.37
CA VAL A 69 -12.92 -10.69 7.71
C VAL A 69 -12.08 -10.67 6.44
N VAL A 70 -12.72 -10.37 5.33
CA VAL A 70 -12.05 -10.19 4.04
C VAL A 70 -11.75 -8.70 3.85
N GLN A 71 -10.53 -8.40 3.40
CA GLN A 71 -10.05 -7.06 3.12
C GLN A 71 -9.50 -6.96 1.70
N VAL A 72 -9.95 -5.96 0.94
CA VAL A 72 -9.44 -5.64 -0.40
C VAL A 72 -9.08 -4.16 -0.46
N ILE A 73 -7.84 -3.87 -0.85
CA ILE A 73 -7.42 -2.51 -1.17
C ILE A 73 -7.55 -2.36 -2.69
N CYS A 74 -8.36 -1.38 -3.11
CA CYS A 74 -8.63 -1.07 -4.50
C CYS A 74 -8.14 0.33 -4.83
N ARG A 75 -7.39 0.49 -5.91
CA ARG A 75 -6.93 1.81 -6.38
C ARG A 75 -7.78 2.24 -7.57
N PRO A 76 -8.69 3.22 -7.41
CA PRO A 76 -9.41 3.82 -8.53
C PRO A 76 -8.44 4.52 -9.49
N PRO A 77 -8.86 4.81 -10.73
CA PRO A 77 -8.09 5.66 -11.61
C PRO A 77 -7.95 7.05 -10.99
N PRO A 78 -6.79 7.73 -11.15
CA PRO A 78 -6.61 9.07 -10.65
C PRO A 78 -7.68 9.99 -11.27
N GLN A 79 -8.48 10.64 -10.42
CA GLN A 79 -9.39 11.65 -10.90
C GLN A 79 -8.57 12.82 -11.43
N LYS A 80 -8.86 13.26 -12.66
CA LYS A 80 -8.27 14.51 -13.15
C LYS A 80 -8.72 15.61 -12.18
N LYS A 81 -7.78 16.25 -11.50
CA LYS A 81 -8.08 17.49 -10.77
C LYS A 81 -8.81 18.42 -11.73
N PRO A 82 -9.91 19.08 -11.34
CA PRO A 82 -10.44 20.19 -12.10
C PRO A 82 -9.28 21.14 -12.36
N GLN A 83 -9.02 21.41 -13.63
CA GLN A 83 -8.06 22.45 -14.01
C GLN A 83 -8.69 23.74 -13.51
N ALA A 84 -8.09 24.36 -12.50
CA ALA A 84 -8.55 25.65 -12.01
C ALA A 84 -8.47 26.63 -13.20
N GLU A 85 -9.62 27.17 -13.60
CA GLU A 85 -9.71 28.30 -14.52
C GLU A 85 -9.03 29.55 -13.93
#